data_AF-A0A7K4H4H5-F1
#
_entry.id   AF-A0A7K4H4H5-F1
#
_cell.length_a   1.000
_cell.length_b   1.000
_cell.length_c   1.000
_cell.angle_alpha   90.00
_cell.angle_beta   90.00
_cell.angle_gamma   90.00
#
_symmetry.space_group_name_H-M   'P 1'
#
loop_
_entity.id
_entity.type
_entity.pdbx_description
1 polymer ?
#
loop_
_entity_poly.entity_id
_entity_poly.type
_entity_poly.pdbx_seq_one_letter_code
_entity_poly.pdbx_strand_id
1 'polypeptide(L)'
;VNELFNPNKILFLGGPEKKSGTIKLSIRCSRKYLEKNNAIGVNQIITKIKKELGGVGGGHKLAGGIRLSKPSYNLLKKRIDELI
;
A
#
# COMPACT_ATOMS: atom_id res chain seq x y z
N VAL A 1 3.53 8.15 -14.44
CA VAL A 1 2.40 8.47 -13.53
C VAL A 1 2.26 9.97 -13.57
N ASN A 2 1.22 10.47 -14.22
CA ASN A 2 1.13 11.82 -14.82
C ASN A 2 0.87 12.94 -13.80
N GLU A 3 1.46 12.88 -12.60
CA GLU A 3 1.31 13.87 -11.51
C GLU A 3 -0.14 14.25 -11.13
N LEU A 4 -1.14 13.48 -11.58
CA LEU A 4 -2.57 13.62 -11.27
C LEU A 4 -2.87 13.61 -9.77
N PHE A 5 -2.03 12.93 -9.00
CA PHE A 5 -2.06 12.92 -7.54
C PHE A 5 -0.74 13.47 -7.00
N ASN A 6 -0.75 13.96 -5.76
CA ASN A 6 0.42 14.54 -5.12
C ASN A 6 1.63 13.58 -5.23
N PRO A 7 2.69 13.93 -5.97
CA PRO A 7 3.80 13.02 -6.23
C PRO A 7 4.63 12.73 -4.98
N ASN A 8 4.51 13.54 -3.93
CA ASN A 8 5.21 13.36 -2.65
C ASN A 8 4.42 12.49 -1.65
N LYS A 9 3.30 11.89 -2.07
CA LYS A 9 2.51 10.96 -1.26
C LYS A 9 2.42 9.59 -1.93
N ILE A 10 2.24 8.56 -1.11
CA ILE A 10 1.89 7.23 -1.57
C ILE A 10 0.38 7.12 -1.81
N LEU A 11 -0.02 6.39 -2.84
CA LEU A 11 -1.41 6.19 -3.23
C LEU A 11 -1.81 4.73 -3.04
N PHE A 12 -2.91 4.51 -2.32
CA PHE A 12 -3.58 3.24 -2.18
C PHE A 12 -4.91 3.31 -2.91
N LEU A 13 -5.14 2.40 -3.86
CA LEU A 13 -6.38 2.32 -4.63
C LEU A 13 -6.87 0.87 -4.65
N GLY A 14 -8.13 0.63 -4.35
CA GLY A 14 -8.67 -0.71 -4.45
C GLY A 14 -10.08 -0.85 -3.91
N GLY A 15 -10.50 -2.10 -3.76
CA GLY A 15 -11.87 -2.41 -3.39
C GLY A 15 -12.08 -3.89 -3.04
N PRO A 16 -13.33 -4.26 -2.68
CA PRO A 16 -13.67 -5.63 -2.32
C PRO A 16 -13.57 -6.57 -3.52
N GLU A 17 -12.95 -7.73 -3.31
CA GLU A 17 -12.85 -8.84 -4.25
C GLU A 17 -13.94 -9.87 -3.93
N LYS A 18 -15.02 -9.89 -4.71
CA LYS A 18 -16.24 -10.67 -4.43
C LYS A 18 -15.98 -12.17 -4.18
N LYS A 19 -15.03 -12.77 -4.90
CA LYS A 19 -14.75 -14.23 -4.82
C LYS A 19 -14.03 -14.64 -3.53
N SER A 20 -13.16 -13.79 -3.00
CA SER A 20 -12.34 -14.12 -1.82
C SER A 20 -12.83 -13.46 -0.54
N GLY A 21 -13.75 -12.50 -0.63
CA GLY A 21 -14.18 -11.68 0.52
C GLY A 21 -13.09 -10.74 1.05
N THR A 22 -11.94 -10.65 0.36
CA THR A 22 -10.83 -9.79 0.74
C THR A 22 -10.94 -8.41 0.09
N ILE A 23 -10.18 -7.44 0.59
CA ILE A 23 -9.97 -6.14 -0.06
C ILE A 23 -8.65 -6.20 -0.81
N LYS A 24 -8.68 -5.98 -2.13
CA LYS A 24 -7.48 -5.90 -2.97
C LYS A 24 -7.10 -4.44 -3.16
N LEU A 25 -5.88 -4.10 -2.75
CA LEU A 25 -5.30 -2.76 -2.90
C LEU A 25 -4.12 -2.81 -3.87
N SER A 26 -4.09 -1.85 -4.79
CA SER A 26 -2.92 -1.48 -5.58
C SER A 26 -2.27 -0.27 -4.95
N ILE A 27 -0.96 -0.32 -4.78
CA ILE A 27 -0.18 0.72 -4.07
C ILE A 27 0.86 1.26 -5.03
N ARG A 28 0.94 2.58 -5.15
CA ARG A 28 1.82 3.28 -6.09
C ARG A 28 2.46 4.48 -5.41
N CYS A 29 3.73 4.76 -5.72
CA CYS A 29 4.38 6.01 -5.37
C CYS A 29 5.20 6.53 -6.57
N SER A 30 5.59 7.81 -6.51
CA SER A 30 6.46 8.41 -7.52
C SER A 30 7.94 8.28 -7.14
N ARG A 31 8.86 8.63 -8.04
CA ARG A 31 10.29 8.74 -7.72
C ARG A 31 10.56 9.85 -6.69
N LYS A 32 9.85 10.99 -6.78
CA LYS A 32 9.92 12.09 -5.81
C LYS A 32 9.58 11.62 -4.38
N TYR A 33 8.59 10.73 -4.24
CA TYR A 33 8.27 10.11 -2.95
C TYR A 33 9.46 9.29 -2.42
N LEU A 34 10.10 8.47 -3.27
CA LEU A 34 11.23 7.65 -2.84
C LEU A 34 12.41 8.51 -2.39
N GLU A 35 12.73 9.56 -3.14
CA GLU A 35 13.81 10.50 -2.81
C GLU A 35 13.55 11.18 -1.46
N LYS A 36 12.31 11.61 -1.20
CA LYS A 36 11.90 12.23 0.06
C LYS A 36 11.93 11.25 1.25
N ASN A 37 11.67 9.97 1.03
CA ASN A 37 11.52 8.96 2.08
C ASN A 37 12.69 7.97 2.13
N ASN A 38 13.93 8.42 1.89
CA ASN A 38 15.15 7.61 2.02
C ASN A 38 15.09 6.27 1.25
N ALA A 39 14.52 6.29 0.05
CA ALA A 39 14.29 5.13 -0.81
C ALA A 39 13.37 4.03 -0.24
N ILE A 40 12.62 4.31 0.83
CA ILE A 40 11.57 3.43 1.35
C ILE A 40 10.41 3.43 0.36
N GLY A 41 10.24 2.29 -0.30
CA GLY A 41 9.27 2.10 -1.36
C GLY A 41 8.09 1.21 -0.99
N VAL A 42 7.21 1.03 -1.97
CA VAL A 42 5.98 0.22 -1.84
C VAL A 42 6.27 -1.20 -1.35
N ASN A 43 7.36 -1.83 -1.80
CA ASN A 43 7.77 -3.17 -1.37
C ASN A 43 8.02 -3.28 0.15
N GLN A 44 8.67 -2.30 0.76
CA GLN A 44 8.95 -2.29 2.20
C GLN A 44 7.68 -2.01 3.00
N ILE A 45 6.86 -1.06 2.53
CA ILE A 45 5.57 -0.73 3.14
C ILE A 45 4.64 -1.95 3.14
N ILE A 46 4.51 -2.67 2.00
CA ILE A 46 3.73 -3.91 1.92
C ILE A 46 4.27 -4.97 2.88
N THR A 47 5.59 -5.10 2.99
CA THR A 47 6.21 -6.05 3.93
C THR A 47 5.85 -5.71 5.39
N LYS A 48 5.92 -4.43 5.77
CA LYS A 48 5.52 -3.95 7.10
C LYS A 48 4.03 -4.19 7.37
N ILE A 49 3.16 -3.84 6.43
CA ILE A 49 1.72 -4.10 6.53
C ILE A 49 1.43 -5.60 6.71
N LYS A 50 2.10 -6.46 5.93
CA LYS A 50 1.94 -7.92 6.06
C LYS A 50 2.36 -8.43 7.43
N LYS A 51 3.47 -7.93 7.96
CA LYS A 51 3.99 -8.33 9.28
C LYS A 51 3.02 -7.93 10.40
N GLU A 52 2.46 -6.74 10.32
CA GLU A 52 1.62 -6.16 11.38
C GLU A 52 0.15 -6.59 11.29
N LEU A 53 -0.40 -6.69 10.08
CA LEU A 53 -1.85 -6.85 9.84
C LEU A 53 -2.19 -8.14 9.07
N GLY A 54 -1.20 -8.92 8.66
CA GLY A 54 -1.36 -10.11 7.82
C GLY A 54 -1.62 -9.79 6.35
N GLY A 55 -2.10 -10.81 5.61
CA GLY A 55 -2.46 -10.69 4.20
C GLY A 55 -1.38 -11.15 3.23
N VAL A 56 -1.70 -11.05 1.93
CA VAL A 56 -0.88 -11.61 0.85
C VAL A 56 -0.63 -10.53 -0.20
N GLY A 57 0.62 -10.32 -0.54
CA GLY A 57 1.02 -9.27 -1.46
C GLY A 57 2.52 -9.15 -1.63
N GLY A 58 2.90 -8.25 -2.53
CA GLY A 58 4.27 -7.93 -2.87
C GLY A 58 4.35 -6.79 -3.86
N GLY A 59 5.56 -6.46 -4.28
CA GLY A 59 5.80 -5.40 -5.25
C GLY A 59 7.27 -5.00 -5.34
N HIS A 60 7.50 -3.92 -6.07
CA HIS A 60 8.78 -3.25 -6.23
C HIS A 60 8.76 -1.89 -5.52
N LYS A 61 9.84 -1.10 -5.65
CA LYS A 61 9.96 0.20 -4.99
C LYS A 61 8.81 1.17 -5.32
N LEU A 62 8.32 1.19 -6.56
CA LEU A 62 7.33 2.17 -7.05
C LEU A 62 5.89 1.65 -7.07
N ALA A 63 5.69 0.33 -7.04
CA ALA A 63 4.40 -0.27 -7.29
C ALA A 63 4.28 -1.66 -6.68
N GLY A 64 3.09 -1.98 -6.19
CA GLY A 64 2.78 -3.29 -5.64
C GLY A 64 1.29 -3.45 -5.39
N GLY A 65 0.93 -4.57 -4.78
CA GLY A 65 -0.43 -4.83 -4.36
C GLY A 65 -0.50 -5.78 -3.19
N ILE A 66 -1.57 -5.65 -2.42
CA ILE A 66 -1.85 -6.46 -1.24
C ILE A 66 -3.33 -6.81 -1.17
N ARG A 67 -3.62 -8.03 -0.73
CA ARG A 67 -4.95 -8.50 -0.35
C ARG A 67 -5.03 -8.63 1.17
N LEU A 68 -6.06 -8.02 1.74
CA LEU A 68 -6.30 -7.99 3.19
C LEU A 68 -7.69 -8.51 3.50
N SER A 69 -7.86 -9.15 4.65
CA SER A 69 -9.20 -9.39 5.20
C SER A 69 -9.90 -8.05 5.48
N LYS A 70 -11.23 -8.03 5.56
CA LYS A 70 -11.98 -6.82 5.90
C LYS A 70 -11.58 -6.23 7.27
N PRO A 71 -11.35 -7.02 8.34
CA PRO A 71 -10.79 -6.52 9.60
C PRO A 71 -9.40 -5.89 9.44
N SER A 72 -8.46 -6.56 8.76
CA SER A 72 -7.11 -6.02 8.54
C SER A 72 -7.14 -4.73 7.73
N TYR A 73 -8.02 -4.62 6.73
CA TYR A 73 -8.22 -3.38 5.97
C TYR A 73 -8.76 -2.24 6.85
N ASN A 74 -9.69 -2.53 7.76
CA ASN A 74 -10.20 -1.53 8.68
C ASN A 74 -9.14 -1.04 9.68
N LEU A 75 -8.24 -1.93 10.13
CA LEU A 75 -7.08 -1.55 10.93
C LEU A 75 -6.08 -0.71 10.12
N LEU A 76 -5.79 -1.11 8.87
CA LEU A 76 -4.91 -0.36 7.99
C LEU A 76 -5.38 1.09 7.83
N LYS A 77 -6.67 1.33 7.59
CA LYS A 77 -7.22 2.69 7.46
C LYS A 77 -6.98 3.56 8.70
N LYS A 78 -6.96 2.97 9.90
CA LYS A 78 -6.75 3.70 11.15
C LYS A 78 -5.27 3.96 11.45
N ARG A 79 -4.38 3.09 10.99
CA ARG A 79 -2.95 3.08 11.33
C ARG A 79 -2.03 3.38 10.15
N ILE A 80 -2.57 3.85 9.02
CA ILE A 80 -1.78 3.97 7.78
C ILE A 80 -0.58 4.89 7.98
N ASP A 81 -0.75 6.00 8.69
CA ASP A 81 0.30 6.99 8.94
C ASP A 81 1.43 6.43 9.82
N GLU A 82 1.17 5.45 10.68
CA GLU A 82 2.19 4.74 11.49
C GLU A 82 2.99 3.72 10.64
N LEU A 83 2.40 3.28 9.52
CA LEU A 83 2.90 2.19 8.70
C LEU A 83 3.68 2.65 7.48
N ILE A 84 3.56 3.92 7.06
CA ILE A 84 4.23 4.50 5.89
C ILE A 84 5.41 5.40 6.22
#